data_AF-A0A6J6XUK9-F1
#
_entry.id   AF-A0A6J6XUK9-F1
#
_cell.length_a   1.000
_cell.length_b   1.000
_cell.length_c   1.000
_cell.angle_alpha   90.00
_cell.angle_beta   90.00
_cell.angle_gamma   90.00
#
_symmetry.space_group_name_H-M   'P 1'
#
loop_
_entity.id
_entity.type
_entity.pdbx_description
1 polymer ?
#
loop_
_entity_poly.entity_id
_entity_poly.type
_entity_poly.pdbx_seq_one_letter_code
_entity_poly.pdbx_strand_id
1 'polypeptide(L)'
;MADLLARLIDLHALVQSERPVADRIELLHRTVDEFCAPDPDDPGRRQQVHRELADIVRSARSPQDADSTCAVPLSLADVRALLTDSLSQRAGRLPLRSGSVTVSSMVPQHGVPARVICLLGLDEGSLRGGTFDGDDILGLHPCVGERHPRHEGRQLLLDALLAASERLVITCNGADLTNNKELPFVVPLVELLDVVGHLVPLAAHQSPVVVRHPRHGFNEKALQPGLLSPRSTTPFTFDPAMLAAAEARRRSMLTFDTIAVSAWALTAMALDQVDLDQLTAVVANPSKIYLKSRLDVRVPDEEAALDDGLSVGVSPLGTSALGRHLLGVRRQGGDPNDWEIAARLDGALPPGELSTAALSGVRNEVALLEAGADAWSVPFAGGTETMIDQTMFVSFDGTDAAPIRLRGTVSNIAQRTSGPTVVRVNFTKERPSFRLAAAVQLAALQRQEPDTDWSAVVISRGAYGKVATSGLRLRGEGNLRLECANQLLTMSVQLLAWAQCDAVPFFDRTSAALAVRAYGGVPGAIDSDLLDRHCSLLWPELSLESLLTDPVLATDPHVLQPGDDAGVTRSRALAVAGWVWATYDAAIEAIDADGAVVSTPLADSEGGDAE
;
A
#
# COMPACT_ATOMS: atom_id res chain seq x y z
N MET A 1 -0.24 -24.58 -16.94
CA MET A 1 -0.48 -23.28 -17.59
C MET A 1 -0.46 -23.38 -19.11
N ALA A 2 0.59 -23.93 -19.74
CA ALA A 2 0.66 -24.06 -21.21
C ALA A 2 -0.50 -24.87 -21.84
N ASP A 3 -0.86 -26.03 -21.26
CA ASP A 3 -2.01 -26.84 -21.74
C ASP A 3 -3.34 -26.08 -21.63
N LEU A 4 -3.57 -25.36 -20.53
CA LEU A 4 -4.75 -24.51 -20.35
C LEU A 4 -4.82 -23.42 -21.43
N LEU A 5 -3.70 -22.74 -21.71
CA LEU A 5 -3.64 -21.71 -22.76
C LEU A 5 -3.92 -22.30 -24.14
N ALA A 6 -3.36 -23.46 -24.47
CA ALA A 6 -3.63 -24.14 -25.74
C ALA A 6 -5.13 -24.45 -25.89
N ARG A 7 -5.76 -25.02 -24.87
CA ARG A 7 -7.21 -25.32 -24.87
C ARG A 7 -8.07 -24.06 -24.98
N LEU A 8 -7.68 -22.97 -24.33
CA LEU A 8 -8.38 -21.68 -24.45
C LEU A 8 -8.24 -21.08 -25.86
N ILE A 9 -7.09 -21.21 -26.51
CA ILE A 9 -6.87 -20.78 -27.90
C ILE A 9 -7.77 -21.59 -28.84
N ASP A 10 -7.82 -22.91 -28.68
CA ASP A 10 -8.68 -23.79 -29.47
C ASP A 10 -10.16 -23.47 -29.26
N LEU A 11 -10.58 -23.25 -28.01
CA LEU A 11 -11.94 -22.83 -27.67
C LEU A 11 -12.26 -21.47 -28.30
N HIS A 12 -11.35 -20.50 -28.23
CA HIS A 12 -11.53 -19.19 -28.85
C HIS A 12 -11.78 -19.34 -30.35
N ALA A 13 -10.96 -20.11 -31.06
CA ALA A 13 -11.14 -20.36 -32.48
C ALA A 13 -12.50 -21.02 -32.80
N LEU A 14 -12.93 -22.00 -32.00
CA LEU A 14 -14.23 -22.67 -32.17
C LEU A 14 -15.41 -21.73 -31.94
N VAL A 15 -15.31 -20.85 -30.94
CA VAL A 15 -16.39 -19.94 -30.56
C VAL A 15 -16.59 -18.80 -31.57
N GLN A 16 -15.55 -18.42 -32.32
CA GLN A 16 -15.67 -17.40 -33.39
C GLN A 16 -16.48 -17.89 -34.60
N SER A 17 -16.64 -19.19 -34.79
CA SER A 17 -17.43 -19.74 -35.90
C SER A 17 -18.94 -19.70 -35.61
N GLU A 18 -19.72 -19.16 -36.55
CA GLU A 18 -21.19 -19.21 -36.49
C GLU A 18 -21.69 -20.63 -36.71
N ARG A 19 -22.54 -21.11 -35.81
CA ARG A 19 -23.09 -22.48 -35.86
C ARG A 19 -24.54 -22.49 -35.38
N PRO A 20 -25.35 -23.49 -35.80
CA PRO A 20 -26.68 -23.69 -35.28
C PRO A 20 -26.69 -23.84 -33.75
N VAL A 21 -27.84 -23.55 -33.13
CA VAL A 21 -28.00 -23.56 -31.67
C VAL A 21 -27.61 -24.89 -31.01
N ALA A 22 -27.90 -26.03 -31.65
CA ALA A 22 -27.56 -27.35 -31.12
C ALA A 22 -26.04 -27.52 -30.94
N ASP A 23 -25.26 -27.23 -31.98
CA ASP A 23 -23.80 -27.32 -31.97
C ASP A 23 -23.16 -26.35 -30.97
N ARG A 24 -23.75 -25.15 -30.82
CA ARG A 24 -23.29 -24.14 -29.86
C ARG A 24 -23.49 -24.60 -28.42
N ILE A 25 -24.66 -25.18 -28.12
CA ILE A 25 -24.95 -25.70 -26.79
C ILE A 25 -24.11 -26.95 -26.47
N GLU A 26 -23.88 -27.83 -27.45
CA GLU A 26 -22.96 -28.97 -27.28
C GLU A 26 -21.53 -28.51 -26.95
N LEU A 27 -21.03 -27.50 -27.65
CA LEU A 27 -19.73 -26.89 -27.34
C LEU A 27 -19.70 -26.34 -25.91
N LEU A 28 -20.77 -25.71 -25.44
CA LEU A 28 -20.87 -25.19 -24.07
C LEU A 28 -20.91 -26.32 -23.04
N HIS A 29 -21.63 -27.42 -23.28
CA HIS A 29 -21.59 -28.59 -22.41
C HIS A 29 -20.17 -29.11 -22.24
N ARG A 30 -19.45 -29.32 -23.36
CA ARG A 30 -18.06 -29.77 -23.33
C ARG A 30 -17.15 -28.78 -22.60
N THR A 31 -17.34 -27.49 -22.83
CA THR A 31 -16.55 -26.43 -22.19
C THR A 31 -16.76 -26.42 -20.68
N VAL A 32 -18.00 -26.54 -20.21
CA VAL A 32 -18.31 -26.68 -18.78
C VAL A 32 -17.66 -27.94 -18.21
N ASP A 33 -17.70 -29.04 -18.96
CA ASP A 33 -17.13 -30.30 -18.50
C ASP A 33 -15.61 -30.29 -18.38
N GLU A 34 -14.94 -29.56 -19.29
CA GLU A 34 -13.49 -29.48 -19.41
C GLU A 34 -12.85 -28.42 -18.49
N PHE A 35 -13.49 -27.26 -18.34
CA PHE A 35 -12.92 -26.13 -17.59
C PHE A 35 -13.49 -25.97 -16.17
N CYS A 36 -14.64 -26.58 -15.86
CA CYS A 36 -15.31 -26.40 -14.55
C CYS A 36 -15.37 -27.70 -13.75
N ALA A 37 -14.65 -27.74 -12.63
CA ALA A 37 -14.83 -28.77 -11.61
C ALA A 37 -16.20 -28.63 -10.91
N PRO A 38 -16.83 -29.73 -10.48
CA PRO A 38 -18.05 -29.66 -9.68
C PRO A 38 -17.76 -28.97 -8.34
N ASP A 39 -18.68 -28.10 -7.92
CA ASP A 39 -18.62 -27.44 -6.61
C ASP A 39 -18.86 -28.48 -5.51
N PRO A 40 -17.93 -28.68 -4.54
CA PRO A 40 -18.10 -29.64 -3.46
C PRO A 40 -19.30 -29.31 -2.55
N ASP A 41 -19.66 -28.04 -2.41
CA ASP A 41 -20.75 -27.60 -1.56
C ASP A 41 -22.12 -27.66 -2.28
N ASP A 42 -22.11 -27.70 -3.61
CA ASP A 42 -23.31 -27.76 -4.45
C ASP A 42 -23.10 -28.66 -5.67
N PRO A 43 -23.04 -29.99 -5.49
CA PRO A 43 -22.80 -30.93 -6.58
C PRO A 43 -23.91 -30.90 -7.64
N GLY A 44 -25.08 -30.35 -7.31
CA GLY A 44 -26.22 -30.21 -8.22
C GLY A 44 -26.08 -29.06 -9.22
N ARG A 45 -25.20 -28.08 -8.97
CA ARG A 45 -25.08 -26.86 -9.78
C ARG A 45 -24.67 -27.15 -11.22
N ARG A 46 -23.68 -28.02 -11.43
CA ARG A 46 -23.27 -28.43 -12.78
C ARG A 46 -24.45 -29.07 -13.53
N GLN A 47 -25.13 -30.02 -12.89
CA GLN A 47 -26.32 -30.66 -13.48
C GLN A 47 -27.46 -29.66 -13.75
N GLN A 48 -27.57 -28.59 -12.98
CA GLN A 48 -28.51 -27.51 -13.25
C GLN A 48 -28.13 -26.74 -14.51
N VAL A 49 -26.86 -26.34 -14.67
CA VAL A 49 -26.37 -25.67 -15.89
C VAL A 49 -26.63 -26.54 -17.13
N HIS A 50 -26.33 -27.85 -17.07
CA HIS A 50 -26.62 -28.74 -18.20
C HIS A 50 -28.13 -28.83 -18.52
N ARG A 51 -29.00 -28.79 -17.51
CA ARG A 51 -30.46 -28.77 -17.73
C ARG A 51 -30.92 -27.49 -18.40
N GLU A 52 -30.43 -26.32 -17.97
CA GLU A 52 -30.81 -25.04 -18.56
C GLU A 52 -30.32 -24.93 -20.02
N LEU A 53 -29.09 -25.36 -20.29
CA LEU A 53 -28.57 -25.46 -21.66
C LEU A 53 -29.45 -26.38 -22.54
N ALA A 54 -29.89 -27.53 -22.00
CA ALA A 54 -30.78 -28.43 -22.72
C ALA A 54 -32.19 -27.85 -22.93
N ASP A 55 -32.68 -27.02 -22.01
CA ASP A 55 -33.97 -26.31 -22.15
C ASP A 55 -33.92 -25.31 -23.32
N ILE A 56 -32.80 -24.61 -23.53
CA ILE A 56 -32.61 -23.71 -24.69
C ILE A 56 -32.75 -24.47 -26.01
N VAL A 57 -32.09 -25.64 -26.12
CA VAL A 57 -32.20 -26.51 -27.31
C VAL A 57 -33.65 -26.97 -27.50
N ARG A 58 -34.35 -27.29 -26.40
CA ARG A 58 -35.75 -27.74 -26.44
C ARG A 58 -36.68 -26.63 -26.95
N SER A 59 -36.47 -25.39 -26.53
CA SER A 59 -37.23 -24.22 -27.00
C SER A 59 -36.95 -23.87 -28.47
N ALA A 60 -35.80 -24.27 -29.01
CA ALA A 60 -35.41 -24.03 -30.39
C ALA A 60 -35.82 -25.16 -31.38
N ARG A 61 -36.60 -26.15 -30.91
CA ARG A 61 -37.12 -27.23 -31.78
C ARG A 61 -38.16 -26.72 -32.76
N SER A 62 -38.13 -27.25 -33.98
CA SER A 62 -39.09 -26.90 -35.02
C SER A 62 -40.50 -27.36 -34.65
N PRO A 63 -41.54 -26.55 -34.90
CA PRO A 63 -42.93 -26.98 -34.72
C PRO A 63 -43.34 -28.12 -35.66
N GLN A 64 -42.63 -28.28 -36.80
CA GLN A 64 -42.97 -29.22 -37.87
C GLN A 64 -42.21 -30.55 -37.76
N ASP A 65 -41.08 -30.56 -37.07
CA ASP A 65 -40.24 -31.75 -36.88
C ASP A 65 -39.64 -31.71 -35.47
N ALA A 66 -40.11 -32.62 -34.62
CA ALA A 66 -39.72 -32.67 -33.21
C ALA A 66 -38.23 -32.98 -33.04
N ASP A 67 -37.57 -33.62 -34.02
CA ASP A 67 -36.16 -34.00 -33.94
C ASP A 67 -35.22 -32.96 -34.57
N SER A 68 -35.76 -31.93 -35.22
CA SER A 68 -34.98 -30.86 -35.86
C SER A 68 -35.00 -29.56 -35.07
N THR A 69 -33.83 -28.93 -34.92
CA THR A 69 -33.68 -27.59 -34.30
C THR A 69 -33.51 -26.52 -35.37
N CYS A 70 -33.74 -25.26 -35.00
CA CYS A 70 -33.47 -24.11 -35.86
C CYS A 70 -32.04 -24.17 -36.45
N ALA A 71 -31.94 -24.21 -37.78
CA ALA A 71 -30.67 -24.30 -38.51
C ALA A 71 -30.01 -22.93 -38.76
N VAL A 72 -30.61 -21.84 -38.26
CA VAL A 72 -30.05 -20.49 -38.39
C VAL A 72 -28.71 -20.46 -37.64
N PRO A 73 -27.60 -20.13 -38.32
CA PRO A 73 -26.32 -19.93 -37.67
C PRO A 73 -26.42 -18.79 -36.65
N LEU A 74 -25.96 -19.04 -35.43
CA LEU A 74 -25.93 -18.04 -34.36
C LEU A 74 -24.49 -17.61 -34.09
N SER A 75 -24.30 -16.30 -33.95
CA SER A 75 -23.04 -15.73 -33.47
C SER A 75 -22.86 -15.97 -31.97
N LEU A 76 -21.64 -15.73 -31.45
CA LEU A 76 -21.43 -15.73 -30.01
C LEU A 76 -22.32 -14.71 -29.28
N ALA A 77 -22.56 -13.55 -29.90
CA ALA A 77 -23.38 -12.50 -29.30
C ALA A 77 -24.83 -12.95 -29.12
N ASP A 78 -25.39 -13.66 -30.10
CA ASP A 78 -26.76 -14.19 -30.05
C ASP A 78 -26.89 -15.25 -28.95
N VAL A 79 -25.94 -16.19 -28.89
CA VAL A 79 -25.91 -17.21 -27.84
C VAL A 79 -25.76 -16.58 -26.46
N ARG A 80 -24.91 -15.54 -26.32
CA ARG A 80 -24.77 -14.81 -25.05
C ARG A 80 -26.07 -14.12 -24.65
N ALA A 81 -26.80 -13.53 -25.58
CA ALA A 81 -28.10 -12.91 -25.30
C ALA A 81 -29.12 -13.95 -24.82
N LEU A 82 -29.23 -15.09 -25.52
CA LEU A 82 -30.11 -16.21 -25.13
C LEU A 82 -29.77 -16.76 -23.74
N LEU A 83 -28.49 -16.97 -23.45
CA LEU A 83 -28.04 -17.45 -22.13
C LEU A 83 -28.30 -16.42 -21.03
N THR A 84 -28.08 -15.13 -21.32
CA THR A 84 -28.31 -14.06 -20.34
C THR A 84 -29.77 -14.04 -19.91
N ASP A 85 -30.69 -14.10 -20.87
CA ASP A 85 -32.12 -14.15 -20.57
C ASP A 85 -32.48 -15.41 -19.78
N SER A 86 -32.12 -16.59 -20.30
CA SER A 86 -32.44 -17.88 -19.67
C SER A 86 -31.88 -18.02 -18.24
N LEU A 87 -30.67 -17.54 -17.97
CA LEU A 87 -30.04 -17.62 -16.66
C LEU A 87 -30.50 -16.50 -15.71
N SER A 88 -30.99 -15.37 -16.22
CA SER A 88 -31.52 -14.28 -15.38
C SER A 88 -32.90 -14.58 -14.80
N GLN A 89 -33.70 -15.43 -15.47
CA GLN A 89 -35.13 -15.58 -15.19
C GLN A 89 -35.50 -16.46 -13.98
N ARG A 90 -34.55 -17.10 -13.28
CA ARG A 90 -34.89 -18.05 -12.19
C ARG A 90 -34.20 -17.76 -10.87
N ALA A 91 -35.00 -17.28 -9.91
CA ALA A 91 -34.67 -17.36 -8.49
C ALA A 91 -34.62 -18.84 -8.07
N GLY A 92 -33.57 -19.24 -7.37
CA GLY A 92 -33.45 -20.59 -6.82
C GLY A 92 -34.66 -20.97 -5.96
N ARG A 93 -34.94 -22.27 -5.84
CA ARG A 93 -36.01 -22.75 -4.95
C ARG A 93 -35.71 -22.28 -3.53
N LEU A 94 -36.55 -21.39 -3.00
CA LEU A 94 -36.47 -21.00 -1.61
C LEU A 94 -37.00 -22.15 -0.73
N PRO A 95 -36.28 -22.58 0.30
CA PRO A 95 -36.85 -23.46 1.31
C PRO A 95 -37.89 -22.66 2.10
N LEU A 96 -39.16 -22.81 1.74
CA LEU A 96 -40.26 -22.21 2.48
C LEU A 96 -40.53 -23.02 3.75
N ARG A 97 -40.80 -22.32 4.86
CA ARG A 97 -41.26 -22.91 6.13
C ARG A 97 -40.26 -23.89 6.79
N SER A 98 -38.98 -23.60 6.68
CA SER A 98 -37.89 -24.33 7.37
C SER A 98 -37.82 -24.08 8.89
N GLY A 99 -38.61 -23.12 9.42
CA GLY A 99 -38.52 -22.67 10.82
C GLY A 99 -37.44 -21.61 11.07
N SER A 100 -36.69 -21.21 10.03
CA SER A 100 -35.72 -20.11 10.06
C SER A 100 -36.31 -18.81 9.52
N VAL A 101 -35.55 -17.72 9.63
CA VAL A 101 -35.86 -16.46 8.92
C VAL A 101 -35.86 -16.71 7.41
N THR A 102 -36.94 -16.30 6.72
CA THR A 102 -37.07 -16.39 5.27
C THR A 102 -36.65 -15.06 4.64
N VAL A 103 -35.67 -15.07 3.74
CA VAL A 103 -35.24 -13.88 2.99
C VAL A 103 -35.57 -14.10 1.51
N SER A 104 -36.45 -13.27 0.96
CA SER A 104 -36.88 -13.34 -0.44
C SER A 104 -37.14 -11.96 -1.02
N SER A 105 -37.26 -11.86 -2.35
CA SER A 105 -37.94 -10.72 -2.95
C SER A 105 -39.42 -10.69 -2.55
N MET A 106 -40.11 -9.58 -2.79
CA MET A 106 -41.52 -9.41 -2.40
C MET A 106 -42.47 -10.29 -3.23
N VAL A 107 -42.06 -10.74 -4.42
CA VAL A 107 -42.92 -11.45 -5.37
C VAL A 107 -43.28 -12.88 -4.89
N PRO A 108 -42.33 -13.76 -4.49
CA PRO A 108 -42.66 -15.14 -4.11
C PRO A 108 -43.43 -15.29 -2.79
N GLN A 109 -43.46 -14.25 -1.93
CA GLN A 109 -44.13 -14.26 -0.63
C GLN A 109 -45.33 -13.29 -0.58
N HIS A 110 -45.81 -12.89 -1.75
CA HIS A 110 -46.92 -11.96 -1.87
C HIS A 110 -48.17 -12.43 -1.11
N GLY A 111 -48.68 -11.58 -0.21
CA GLY A 111 -49.90 -11.85 0.56
C GLY A 111 -49.80 -13.00 1.58
N VAL A 112 -48.61 -13.55 1.84
CA VAL A 112 -48.43 -14.63 2.81
C VAL A 112 -48.38 -14.04 4.23
N PRO A 113 -49.33 -14.35 5.13
CA PRO A 113 -49.36 -13.74 6.46
C PRO A 113 -48.15 -14.14 7.31
N ALA A 114 -47.56 -13.15 7.99
CA ALA A 114 -46.45 -13.35 8.91
C ALA A 114 -46.57 -12.42 10.11
N ARG A 115 -46.07 -12.84 11.27
CA ARG A 115 -46.05 -12.01 12.49
C ARG A 115 -45.22 -10.75 12.28
N VAL A 116 -44.04 -10.90 11.68
CA VAL A 116 -43.12 -9.81 11.39
C VAL A 116 -42.73 -9.86 9.92
N ILE A 117 -42.85 -8.73 9.23
CA ILE A 117 -42.37 -8.55 7.87
C ILE A 117 -41.33 -7.43 7.88
N CYS A 118 -40.16 -7.69 7.28
CA CYS A 118 -39.08 -6.71 7.16
C CYS A 118 -38.82 -6.42 5.67
N LEU A 119 -39.12 -5.20 5.23
CA LEU A 119 -38.77 -4.69 3.91
C LEU A 119 -37.42 -4.00 3.99
N LEU A 120 -36.42 -4.54 3.29
CA LEU A 120 -35.06 -4.03 3.33
C LEU A 120 -34.74 -3.26 2.05
N GLY A 121 -34.19 -2.04 2.19
CA GLY A 121 -33.73 -1.24 1.05
C GLY A 121 -34.86 -0.68 0.17
N LEU A 122 -35.93 -0.17 0.79
CA LEU A 122 -37.06 0.45 0.08
C LEU A 122 -36.69 1.87 -0.40
N ASP A 123 -35.78 1.93 -1.36
CA ASP A 123 -35.24 3.16 -1.96
C ASP A 123 -35.81 3.43 -3.34
N GLU A 124 -35.52 4.59 -3.95
CA GLU A 124 -36.15 5.04 -5.20
C GLU A 124 -36.04 3.99 -6.32
N GLY A 125 -34.90 3.32 -6.44
CA GLY A 125 -34.68 2.26 -7.43
C GLY A 125 -35.48 0.97 -7.17
N SER A 126 -35.87 0.68 -5.94
CA SER A 126 -36.53 -0.59 -5.56
C SER A 126 -37.97 -0.71 -6.08
N LEU A 127 -38.64 0.44 -6.27
CA LEU A 127 -40.02 0.53 -6.76
C LEU A 127 -40.10 1.08 -8.19
N ARG A 128 -38.95 1.28 -8.88
CA ARG A 128 -38.94 1.59 -10.30
C ARG A 128 -39.40 0.36 -11.08
N GLY A 129 -40.67 0.39 -11.48
CA GLY A 129 -41.18 -0.55 -12.48
C GLY A 129 -40.45 -0.35 -13.82
N GLY A 130 -40.25 -1.45 -14.56
CA GLY A 130 -39.72 -1.40 -15.92
C GLY A 130 -40.50 -0.44 -16.81
N THR A 131 -39.83 0.16 -17.79
CA THR A 131 -40.50 0.91 -18.86
C THR A 131 -41.15 -0.09 -19.81
N PHE A 132 -42.34 0.25 -20.31
CA PHE A 132 -42.93 -0.48 -21.43
C PHE A 132 -42.05 -0.28 -22.66
N ASP A 133 -41.91 -1.32 -23.48
CA ASP A 133 -41.26 -1.20 -24.78
C ASP A 133 -42.09 -0.29 -25.69
N GLY A 134 -41.43 0.41 -26.61
CA GLY A 134 -42.09 1.43 -27.44
C GLY A 134 -43.15 0.86 -28.40
N ASP A 135 -43.10 -0.44 -28.66
CA ASP A 135 -44.05 -1.22 -29.46
C ASP A 135 -45.05 -2.03 -28.60
N ASP A 136 -45.02 -1.87 -27.28
CA ASP A 136 -46.03 -2.44 -26.38
C ASP A 136 -47.34 -1.64 -26.45
N ILE A 137 -48.25 -2.13 -27.29
CA ILE A 137 -49.60 -1.56 -27.47
C ILE A 137 -50.37 -1.54 -26.14
N LEU A 138 -50.14 -2.51 -25.25
CA LEU A 138 -50.81 -2.59 -23.94
C LEU A 138 -50.22 -1.58 -22.95
N GLY A 139 -48.95 -1.18 -23.12
CA GLY A 139 -48.35 -0.06 -22.41
C GLY A 139 -48.97 1.30 -22.79
N LEU A 140 -49.36 1.48 -24.06
CA LEU A 140 -49.99 2.70 -24.57
C LEU A 140 -51.50 2.77 -24.24
N HIS A 141 -52.20 1.65 -24.33
CA HIS A 141 -53.64 1.53 -24.10
C HIS A 141 -53.94 0.41 -23.08
N PRO A 142 -53.69 0.67 -21.78
CA PRO A 142 -53.84 -0.36 -20.75
C PRO A 142 -55.28 -0.81 -20.62
N CYS A 143 -55.48 -2.12 -20.61
CA CYS A 143 -56.76 -2.77 -20.39
C CYS A 143 -56.91 -3.24 -18.93
N VAL A 144 -58.15 -3.39 -18.47
CA VAL A 144 -58.43 -3.90 -17.12
C VAL A 144 -57.89 -5.33 -17.01
N GLY A 145 -57.08 -5.60 -15.99
CA GLY A 145 -56.42 -6.90 -15.77
C GLY A 145 -54.99 -6.96 -16.29
N GLU A 146 -54.53 -5.96 -17.04
CA GLU A 146 -53.14 -5.90 -17.50
C GLU A 146 -52.15 -5.60 -16.36
N ARG A 147 -50.96 -6.17 -16.49
CA ARG A 147 -49.87 -5.97 -15.53
C ARG A 147 -49.25 -4.60 -15.76
N HIS A 148 -49.10 -3.83 -14.68
CA HIS A 148 -48.45 -2.52 -14.75
C HIS A 148 -47.34 -2.43 -13.70
N PRO A 149 -46.05 -2.44 -14.08
CA PRO A 149 -44.93 -2.57 -13.14
C PRO A 149 -44.94 -1.57 -11.98
N ARG A 150 -45.29 -0.30 -12.24
CA ARG A 150 -45.40 0.73 -11.18
C ARG A 150 -46.52 0.47 -10.18
N HIS A 151 -47.64 -0.09 -10.64
CA HIS A 151 -48.78 -0.42 -9.78
C HIS A 151 -48.49 -1.70 -9.00
N GLU A 152 -47.81 -2.67 -9.62
CA GLU A 152 -47.36 -3.89 -8.94
C GLU A 152 -46.43 -3.58 -7.77
N GLY A 153 -45.44 -2.70 -7.94
CA GLY A 153 -44.56 -2.30 -6.83
C GLY A 153 -45.31 -1.69 -5.64
N ARG A 154 -46.33 -0.84 -5.91
CA ARG A 154 -47.21 -0.29 -4.88
C ARG A 154 -48.07 -1.36 -4.22
N GLN A 155 -48.63 -2.26 -5.01
CA GLN A 155 -49.45 -3.35 -4.54
C GLN A 155 -48.65 -4.29 -3.62
N LEU A 156 -47.40 -4.63 -4.00
CA LEU A 156 -46.49 -5.43 -3.16
C LEU A 156 -46.24 -4.79 -1.79
N LEU A 157 -46.05 -3.47 -1.71
CA LEU A 157 -45.91 -2.74 -0.44
C LEU A 157 -47.20 -2.82 0.40
N LEU A 158 -48.36 -2.64 -0.24
CA LEU A 158 -49.65 -2.73 0.43
C LEU A 158 -49.91 -4.15 0.96
N ASP A 159 -49.61 -5.17 0.18
CA ASP A 159 -49.80 -6.56 0.60
C ASP A 159 -48.83 -6.96 1.72
N ALA A 160 -47.61 -6.42 1.72
CA ALA A 160 -46.70 -6.57 2.86
C ALA A 160 -47.26 -5.90 4.13
N LEU A 161 -47.89 -4.73 4.01
CA LEU A 161 -48.55 -4.06 5.12
C LEU A 161 -49.75 -4.87 5.65
N LEU A 162 -50.58 -5.41 4.76
CA LEU A 162 -51.77 -6.19 5.12
C LEU A 162 -51.44 -7.60 5.65
N ALA A 163 -50.32 -8.19 5.20
CA ALA A 163 -49.88 -9.51 5.63
C ALA A 163 -49.17 -9.52 6.99
N ALA A 164 -48.63 -8.39 7.44
CA ALA A 164 -47.94 -8.27 8.72
C ALA A 164 -48.93 -8.22 9.89
N SER A 165 -48.96 -9.26 10.73
CA SER A 165 -49.93 -9.33 11.84
C SER A 165 -49.48 -8.67 13.15
N GLU A 166 -48.17 -8.48 13.37
CA GLU A 166 -47.65 -7.80 14.55
C GLU A 166 -46.76 -6.60 14.21
N ARG A 167 -45.80 -6.74 13.30
CA ARG A 167 -44.82 -5.68 12.99
C ARG A 167 -44.45 -5.63 11.51
N LEU A 168 -44.43 -4.43 10.95
CA LEU A 168 -43.79 -4.11 9.68
C LEU A 168 -42.55 -3.25 9.95
N VAL A 169 -41.38 -3.71 9.50
CA VAL A 169 -40.12 -2.97 9.58
C VAL A 169 -39.71 -2.58 8.16
N ILE A 170 -39.45 -1.30 7.91
CA ILE A 170 -39.00 -0.80 6.61
C ILE A 170 -37.64 -0.13 6.81
N THR A 171 -36.63 -0.54 6.05
CA THR A 171 -35.33 0.14 6.00
C THR A 171 -35.14 0.78 4.63
N CYS A 172 -34.54 1.98 4.63
CA CYS A 172 -34.19 2.75 3.45
C CYS A 172 -32.94 3.59 3.74
N ASN A 173 -32.26 4.01 2.68
CA ASN A 173 -31.10 4.88 2.76
C ASN A 173 -31.55 6.33 3.00
N GLY A 174 -31.14 6.91 4.14
CA GLY A 174 -31.43 8.30 4.47
C GLY A 174 -30.35 9.30 4.03
N ALA A 175 -29.17 8.83 3.62
CA ALA A 175 -28.09 9.66 3.13
C ALA A 175 -27.20 8.93 2.12
N ASP A 176 -26.61 9.68 1.20
CA ASP A 176 -25.63 9.18 0.23
C ASP A 176 -24.31 8.85 0.94
N LEU A 177 -23.77 7.65 0.70
CA LEU A 177 -22.55 7.15 1.33
C LEU A 177 -21.28 7.95 0.96
N THR A 178 -21.29 8.63 -0.19
CA THR A 178 -20.14 9.35 -0.74
C THR A 178 -20.06 10.80 -0.26
N ASN A 179 -21.18 11.52 -0.30
CA ASN A 179 -21.23 12.96 -0.04
C ASN A 179 -22.08 13.33 1.20
N ASN A 180 -22.67 12.34 1.87
CA ASN A 180 -23.48 12.50 3.08
C ASN A 180 -24.71 13.43 2.90
N LYS A 181 -25.16 13.68 1.67
CA LYS A 181 -26.40 14.42 1.40
C LYS A 181 -27.61 13.57 1.76
N GLU A 182 -28.64 14.22 2.29
CA GLU A 182 -29.90 13.56 2.63
C GLU A 182 -30.61 13.05 1.38
N LEU A 183 -31.05 11.78 1.43
CA LEU A 183 -31.82 11.15 0.37
C LEU A 183 -33.30 11.20 0.72
N PRO A 184 -34.17 11.63 -0.22
CA PRO A 184 -35.60 11.61 0.02
C PRO A 184 -36.14 10.16 0.04
N PHE A 185 -37.17 9.93 0.86
CA PHE A 185 -37.88 8.65 0.84
C PHE A 185 -38.68 8.46 -0.45
N VAL A 186 -38.93 7.20 -0.80
CA VAL A 186 -39.78 6.88 -1.95
C VAL A 186 -41.22 7.34 -1.76
N VAL A 187 -41.86 7.78 -2.83
CA VAL A 187 -43.23 8.35 -2.78
C VAL A 187 -44.22 7.44 -2.05
N PRO A 188 -44.31 6.11 -2.29
CA PRO A 188 -45.24 5.25 -1.55
C PRO A 188 -44.94 5.15 -0.04
N LEU A 189 -43.67 5.31 0.36
CA LEU A 189 -43.29 5.34 1.77
C LEU A 189 -43.67 6.68 2.41
N VAL A 190 -43.53 7.80 1.69
CA VAL A 190 -44.01 9.12 2.13
C VAL A 190 -45.53 9.10 2.31
N GLU A 191 -46.27 8.58 1.34
CA GLU A 191 -47.73 8.41 1.40
C GLU A 191 -48.14 7.57 2.63
N LEU A 192 -47.43 6.47 2.90
CA LEU A 192 -47.66 5.63 4.09
C LEU A 192 -47.38 6.39 5.39
N LEU A 193 -46.27 7.14 5.46
CA LEU A 193 -45.91 7.95 6.63
C LEU A 193 -46.93 9.06 6.88
N ASP A 194 -47.46 9.67 5.82
CA ASP A 194 -48.52 10.67 5.92
C ASP A 194 -49.80 10.07 6.50
N VAL A 195 -50.23 8.89 6.02
CA VAL A 195 -51.40 8.17 6.58
C VAL A 195 -51.19 7.86 8.05
N VAL A 196 -50.01 7.34 8.42
CA VAL A 196 -49.66 7.06 9.83
C VAL A 196 -49.70 8.35 10.67
N GLY A 197 -49.24 9.47 10.12
CA GLY A 197 -49.27 10.77 10.79
C GLY A 197 -50.65 11.36 11.00
N HIS A 198 -51.63 11.01 10.16
CA HIS A 198 -53.04 11.37 10.39
C HIS A 198 -53.70 10.48 11.45
N LEU A 199 -53.26 9.23 11.60
CA LEU A 199 -53.84 8.26 12.54
C LEU A 199 -53.28 8.37 13.96
N VAL A 200 -52.06 8.89 14.10
CA VAL A 200 -51.37 9.03 15.39
C VAL A 200 -50.98 10.49 15.59
N PRO A 201 -51.26 11.11 16.76
CA PRO A 201 -50.79 12.45 17.05
C PRO A 201 -49.25 12.45 17.17
N LEU A 202 -48.56 12.74 16.07
CA LEU A 202 -47.11 12.89 16.01
C LEU A 202 -46.75 14.31 16.48
N ALA A 203 -46.09 14.44 17.62
CA ALA A 203 -45.57 15.73 18.07
C ALA A 203 -44.31 16.07 17.27
N ALA A 204 -44.38 17.12 16.44
CA ALA A 204 -43.28 17.77 15.71
C ALA A 204 -42.80 17.14 14.39
N HIS A 205 -41.96 17.92 13.68
CA HIS A 205 -41.44 17.76 12.29
C HIS A 205 -40.60 16.49 12.03
N GLN A 206 -40.61 15.51 12.94
CA GLN A 206 -39.99 14.20 12.79
C GLN A 206 -40.96 13.15 13.31
N SER A 207 -41.44 12.27 12.43
CA SER A 207 -42.34 11.19 12.83
C SER A 207 -41.61 10.27 13.84
N PRO A 208 -42.17 10.00 15.04
CA PRO A 208 -41.62 9.05 16.01
C PRO A 208 -41.50 7.61 15.50
N VAL A 209 -41.96 7.34 14.27
CA VAL A 209 -41.85 6.05 13.58
C VAL A 209 -40.55 5.95 12.77
N VAL A 210 -39.92 7.09 12.41
CA VAL A 210 -38.69 7.12 11.62
C VAL A 210 -37.47 7.21 12.54
N VAL A 211 -36.59 6.21 12.47
CA VAL A 211 -35.34 6.17 13.23
C VAL A 211 -34.16 6.37 12.28
N ARG A 212 -33.35 7.43 12.52
CA ARG A 212 -32.11 7.65 11.76
C ARG A 212 -30.95 6.89 12.39
N HIS A 213 -30.55 5.80 11.75
CA HIS A 213 -29.41 4.98 12.19
C HIS A 213 -28.06 5.66 11.90
N PRO A 214 -27.09 5.59 12.82
CA PRO A 214 -25.73 6.03 12.55
C PRO A 214 -25.05 5.12 11.51
N ARG A 215 -24.08 5.65 10.76
CA ARG A 215 -23.32 4.91 9.74
C ARG A 215 -22.59 3.69 10.31
N HIS A 216 -22.02 3.82 11.50
CA HIS A 216 -21.22 2.76 12.13
C HIS A 216 -21.96 2.16 13.32
N GLY A 217 -21.92 0.83 13.45
CA GLY A 217 -22.58 0.09 14.53
C GLY A 217 -21.99 0.36 15.92
N PHE A 218 -20.71 0.76 16.00
CA PHE A 218 -20.04 1.15 17.24
C PHE A 218 -20.34 2.59 17.69
N ASN A 219 -21.29 3.28 17.03
CA ASN A 219 -21.72 4.59 17.48
C ASN A 219 -22.44 4.49 18.83
N GLU A 220 -22.12 5.39 19.76
CA GLU A 220 -22.70 5.46 21.10
C GLU A 220 -24.23 5.42 21.13
N LYS A 221 -24.89 6.01 20.12
CA LYS A 221 -26.36 5.99 20.01
C LYS A 221 -26.93 4.57 19.94
N ALA A 222 -26.23 3.63 19.30
CA ALA A 222 -26.68 2.25 19.16
C ALA A 222 -26.42 1.40 20.41
N LEU A 223 -25.43 1.81 21.23
CA LEU A 223 -24.95 1.07 22.39
C LEU A 223 -25.67 1.43 23.70
N GLN A 224 -26.34 2.57 23.74
CA GLN A 224 -27.02 3.04 24.95
C GLN A 224 -28.55 2.91 24.80
N PRO A 225 -29.26 2.39 25.83
CA PRO A 225 -30.71 2.40 25.87
C PRO A 225 -31.29 3.79 25.64
N GLY A 226 -32.40 3.88 24.91
CA GLY A 226 -33.13 5.13 24.71
C GLY A 226 -32.51 6.14 23.72
N LEU A 227 -31.24 6.00 23.32
CA LEU A 227 -30.59 7.01 22.47
C LEU A 227 -30.98 6.92 20.99
N LEU A 228 -31.02 5.71 20.44
CA LEU A 228 -31.42 5.50 19.04
C LEU A 228 -32.93 5.25 18.91
N SER A 229 -33.52 4.56 19.88
CA SER A 229 -34.97 4.35 19.97
C SER A 229 -35.45 4.88 21.32
N PRO A 230 -36.10 6.06 21.38
CA PRO A 230 -36.48 6.73 22.64
C PRO A 230 -37.32 5.91 23.61
N ARG A 231 -38.03 4.88 23.11
CA ARG A 231 -38.89 3.99 23.91
C ARG A 231 -38.22 2.66 24.30
N SER A 232 -36.98 2.43 23.88
CA SER A 232 -36.26 1.19 24.16
C SER A 232 -35.53 1.25 25.49
N THR A 233 -35.77 0.27 26.36
CA THR A 233 -35.03 0.07 27.63
C THR A 233 -33.75 -0.73 27.45
N THR A 234 -33.45 -1.18 26.23
CA THR A 234 -32.23 -1.90 25.87
C THR A 234 -31.46 -1.16 24.78
N PRO A 235 -30.15 -1.40 24.64
CA PRO A 235 -29.39 -0.97 23.47
C PRO A 235 -30.03 -1.46 22.17
N PHE A 236 -29.73 -0.77 21.07
CA PHE A 236 -30.21 -1.19 19.75
C PHE A 236 -29.37 -2.35 19.19
N THR A 237 -28.04 -2.27 19.34
CA THR A 237 -27.15 -3.36 18.93
C THR A 237 -26.97 -4.38 20.05
N PHE A 238 -27.00 -5.66 19.67
CA PHE A 238 -26.67 -6.79 20.54
C PHE A 238 -25.31 -7.41 20.18
N ASP A 239 -24.58 -6.80 19.24
CA ASP A 239 -23.28 -7.29 18.79
C ASP A 239 -22.16 -6.86 19.76
N PRO A 240 -21.54 -7.79 20.50
CA PRO A 240 -20.45 -7.46 21.41
C PRO A 240 -19.22 -6.89 20.67
N ALA A 241 -19.03 -7.17 19.38
CA ALA A 241 -17.94 -6.59 18.60
C ALA A 241 -18.10 -5.07 18.44
N MET A 242 -19.33 -4.57 18.31
CA MET A 242 -19.61 -3.13 18.25
C MET A 242 -19.30 -2.42 19.57
N LEU A 243 -19.57 -3.08 20.70
CA LEU A 243 -19.21 -2.57 22.02
C LEU A 243 -17.68 -2.52 22.17
N ALA A 244 -16.99 -3.61 21.83
CA ALA A 244 -15.53 -3.69 21.91
C ALA A 244 -14.85 -2.59 21.06
N ALA A 245 -15.36 -2.34 19.85
CA ALA A 245 -14.85 -1.29 18.97
C ALA A 245 -15.06 0.12 19.56
N ALA A 246 -16.21 0.40 20.18
CA ALA A 246 -16.45 1.68 20.84
C ALA A 246 -15.54 1.90 22.04
N GLU A 247 -15.32 0.86 22.85
CA GLU A 247 -14.40 0.94 23.99
C GLU A 247 -12.95 1.16 23.56
N ALA A 248 -12.48 0.48 22.51
CA ALA A 248 -11.15 0.68 21.96
C ALA A 248 -10.93 2.12 21.51
N ARG A 249 -11.92 2.71 20.83
CA ARG A 249 -11.89 4.13 20.42
C ARG A 249 -11.84 5.08 21.61
N ARG A 250 -12.56 4.80 22.70
CA ARG A 250 -12.47 5.62 23.92
C ARG A 250 -11.09 5.55 24.56
N ARG A 251 -10.48 4.35 24.61
CA ARG A 251 -9.12 4.17 25.16
C ARG A 251 -8.08 4.90 24.33
N SER A 252 -8.15 4.83 23.00
CA SER A 252 -7.18 5.54 22.14
C SER A 252 -7.21 7.05 22.34
N MET A 253 -8.37 7.65 22.61
CA MET A 253 -8.49 9.08 22.91
C MET A 253 -7.88 9.49 24.26
N LEU A 254 -7.73 8.55 25.20
CA LEU A 254 -7.19 8.81 26.55
C LEU A 254 -5.66 8.58 26.65
N THR A 255 -5.02 8.00 25.64
CA THR A 255 -3.62 7.53 25.73
C THR A 255 -2.59 8.65 25.46
N PHE A 256 -3.02 9.83 25.00
CA PHE A 256 -2.10 10.88 24.55
C PHE A 256 -1.36 11.64 25.68
N ASP A 257 -1.82 11.60 26.93
CA ASP A 257 -1.29 12.49 27.99
C ASP A 257 -0.14 11.93 28.84
N THR A 258 0.29 10.66 28.70
CA THR A 258 1.24 10.04 29.66
C THR A 258 2.18 8.98 29.08
N ILE A 259 2.88 9.25 27.98
CA ILE A 259 3.84 8.30 27.40
C ILE A 259 5.23 8.51 28.02
N ALA A 260 5.58 7.71 29.04
CA ALA A 260 6.92 7.68 29.65
C ALA A 260 7.90 6.72 28.93
N VAL A 261 7.37 5.81 28.10
CA VAL A 261 8.10 4.76 27.38
C VAL A 261 7.48 4.65 25.98
N SER A 262 8.32 4.54 24.95
CA SER A 262 7.86 4.34 23.57
C SER A 262 7.00 3.09 23.47
N ALA A 263 5.91 3.15 22.69
CA ALA A 263 5.07 1.99 22.40
C ALA A 263 5.84 0.85 21.70
N TRP A 264 7.00 1.18 21.11
CA TRP A 264 7.90 0.26 20.42
C TRP A 264 9.08 -0.21 21.29
N ALA A 265 9.18 0.21 22.56
CA ALA A 265 10.31 -0.18 23.39
C ALA A 265 10.33 -1.68 23.70
N LEU A 266 11.48 -2.31 23.47
CA LEU A 266 11.80 -3.70 23.74
C LEU A 266 13.02 -3.78 24.66
N THR A 267 13.19 -4.93 25.31
CA THR A 267 14.38 -5.19 26.14
C THR A 267 15.64 -5.18 25.29
N ALA A 268 16.71 -4.58 25.82
CA ALA A 268 18.00 -4.52 25.14
C ALA A 268 18.60 -5.91 24.91
N MET A 269 19.27 -6.08 23.76
CA MET A 269 20.07 -7.24 23.43
C MET A 269 21.56 -6.92 23.63
N ALA A 270 22.31 -7.88 24.17
CA ALA A 270 23.77 -7.77 24.19
C ALA A 270 24.31 -7.88 22.77
N LEU A 271 25.12 -6.90 22.35
CA LEU A 271 25.87 -6.93 21.10
C LEU A 271 27.30 -7.37 21.41
N ASP A 272 27.67 -8.59 21.03
CA ASP A 272 29.02 -9.13 21.12
C ASP A 272 29.75 -9.10 19.77
N GLN A 273 29.00 -9.25 18.68
CA GLN A 273 29.47 -9.15 17.31
C GLN A 273 28.53 -8.28 16.48
N VAL A 274 29.10 -7.44 15.62
CA VAL A 274 28.36 -6.58 14.69
C VAL A 274 29.00 -6.66 13.29
N ASP A 275 28.17 -6.73 12.26
CA ASP A 275 28.64 -6.65 10.88
C ASP A 275 28.66 -5.19 10.39
N LEU A 276 29.71 -4.83 9.63
CA LEU A 276 29.88 -3.48 9.07
C LEU A 276 28.70 -3.08 8.18
N ASP A 277 28.10 -4.03 7.48
CA ASP A 277 26.90 -3.79 6.67
C ASP A 277 25.70 -3.39 7.53
N GLN A 278 25.57 -3.91 8.77
CA GLN A 278 24.53 -3.47 9.70
C GLN A 278 24.77 -2.04 10.17
N LEU A 279 26.04 -1.66 10.41
CA LEU A 279 26.39 -0.28 10.80
C LEU A 279 26.11 0.72 9.67
N THR A 280 26.40 0.37 8.42
CA THR A 280 26.06 1.23 7.28
C THR A 280 24.56 1.26 6.99
N ALA A 281 23.84 0.16 7.26
CA ALA A 281 22.40 0.10 7.07
C ALA A 281 21.63 0.89 8.14
N VAL A 282 22.05 0.87 9.41
CA VAL A 282 21.33 1.58 10.48
C VAL A 282 21.39 3.09 10.33
N VAL A 283 22.52 3.65 9.86
CA VAL A 283 22.64 5.09 9.58
C VAL A 283 21.86 5.52 8.34
N ALA A 284 21.35 4.57 7.55
CA ALA A 284 20.52 4.86 6.39
C ALA A 284 19.02 4.66 6.68
N ASN A 285 18.66 3.61 7.41
CA ASN A 285 17.27 3.29 7.70
C ASN A 285 17.16 2.45 9.00
N PRO A 286 17.13 3.10 10.18
CA PRO A 286 17.00 2.40 11.46
C PRO A 286 15.62 1.76 11.63
N SER A 287 14.56 2.36 11.07
CA SER A 287 13.21 1.79 11.03
C SER A 287 13.19 0.38 10.41
N LYS A 288 13.92 0.19 9.31
CA LYS A 288 14.08 -1.11 8.66
C LYS A 288 14.87 -2.10 9.51
N ILE A 289 15.90 -1.66 10.22
CA ILE A 289 16.64 -2.52 11.15
C ILE A 289 15.73 -3.03 12.27
N TYR A 290 14.97 -2.13 12.90
CA TYR A 290 14.03 -2.47 13.96
C TYR A 290 12.95 -3.46 13.47
N LEU A 291 12.26 -3.15 12.38
CA LEU A 291 11.21 -4.03 11.86
C LEU A 291 11.77 -5.38 11.38
N LYS A 292 12.82 -5.38 10.54
CA LYS A 292 13.30 -6.60 9.88
C LYS A 292 14.20 -7.46 10.79
N SER A 293 15.11 -6.84 11.53
CA SER A 293 16.14 -7.57 12.28
C SER A 293 15.70 -7.89 13.70
N ARG A 294 14.91 -7.00 14.33
CA ARG A 294 14.44 -7.19 15.71
C ARG A 294 13.06 -7.85 15.78
N LEU A 295 12.09 -7.35 15.01
CA LEU A 295 10.71 -7.86 15.06
C LEU A 295 10.42 -8.99 14.05
N ASP A 296 11.36 -9.28 13.14
CA ASP A 296 11.16 -10.19 11.98
C ASP A 296 9.90 -9.86 11.17
N VAL A 297 9.55 -8.57 11.10
CA VAL A 297 8.44 -8.05 10.31
C VAL A 297 8.91 -7.80 8.89
N ARG A 298 8.29 -8.52 7.95
CA ARG A 298 8.43 -8.26 6.52
C ARG A 298 7.22 -7.48 6.05
N VAL A 299 7.44 -6.26 5.58
CA VAL A 299 6.40 -5.47 4.93
C VAL A 299 6.23 -6.01 3.51
N PRO A 300 5.08 -6.63 3.17
CA PRO A 300 4.90 -7.19 1.84
C PRO A 300 4.94 -6.09 0.79
N ASP A 301 5.45 -6.46 -0.39
CA ASP A 301 5.28 -5.62 -1.56
C ASP A 301 3.80 -5.60 -1.94
N GLU A 302 3.30 -4.46 -2.40
CA GLU A 302 1.99 -4.44 -3.03
C GLU A 302 2.17 -5.19 -4.34
N GLU A 303 1.42 -6.27 -4.52
CA GLU A 303 1.37 -6.94 -5.81
C GLU A 303 0.89 -5.91 -6.82
N ALA A 304 1.81 -5.48 -7.68
CA ALA A 304 1.47 -4.60 -8.77
C ALA A 304 0.39 -5.30 -9.58
N ALA A 305 -0.75 -4.62 -9.78
CA ALA A 305 -1.75 -5.09 -10.72
C ALA A 305 -1.04 -5.36 -12.05
N LEU A 306 -1.30 -6.53 -12.63
CA LEU A 306 -0.83 -6.82 -13.97
C LEU A 306 -1.43 -5.76 -14.88
N ASP A 307 -0.57 -5.00 -15.56
CA ASP A 307 -1.00 -4.02 -16.55
C ASP A 307 -1.39 -4.79 -17.82
N ASP A 308 -2.67 -4.72 -18.18
CA ASP A 308 -3.22 -5.35 -19.38
C ASP A 308 -2.81 -4.58 -20.67
N GLY A 309 -2.17 -3.41 -20.53
CA GLY A 309 -1.67 -2.60 -21.62
C GLY A 309 -0.31 -3.05 -22.16
N LEU A 310 -0.10 -2.88 -23.47
CA LEU A 310 1.25 -2.90 -24.04
C LEU A 310 2.04 -1.73 -23.47
N SER A 311 3.15 -2.01 -22.80
CA SER A 311 4.03 -0.98 -22.26
C SER A 311 4.51 -0.04 -23.37
N VAL A 312 4.22 1.26 -23.22
CA VAL A 312 4.64 2.32 -24.15
C VAL A 312 5.93 3.00 -23.67
N GLY A 313 6.32 2.78 -22.41
CA GLY A 313 7.49 3.40 -21.81
C GLY A 313 7.93 2.68 -20.54
N VAL A 314 9.18 2.91 -20.14
CA VAL A 314 9.72 2.31 -18.92
C VAL A 314 9.37 3.20 -17.73
N SER A 315 8.75 2.62 -16.70
CA SER A 315 8.42 3.35 -15.48
C SER A 315 9.69 3.88 -14.78
N PRO A 316 9.60 4.91 -13.92
CA PRO A 316 10.76 5.39 -13.17
C PRO A 316 11.46 4.30 -12.34
N LEU A 317 10.70 3.37 -11.76
CA LEU A 317 11.25 2.21 -11.05
C LEU A 317 11.96 1.25 -12.00
N GLY A 318 11.38 0.97 -13.17
CA GLY A 318 12.00 0.16 -14.22
C GLY A 318 13.32 0.77 -14.70
N THR A 319 13.35 2.08 -14.94
CA THR A 319 14.56 2.82 -15.33
C THR A 319 15.63 2.74 -14.24
N SER A 320 15.24 2.87 -12.96
CA SER A 320 16.17 2.70 -11.84
C SER A 320 16.70 1.26 -11.75
N ALA A 321 15.87 0.25 -12.00
CA ALA A 321 16.29 -1.15 -12.00
C ALA A 321 17.28 -1.44 -13.15
N LEU A 322 16.96 -1.00 -14.37
CA LEU A 322 17.84 -1.10 -15.53
C LEU A 322 19.19 -0.43 -15.28
N GLY A 323 19.19 0.78 -14.71
CA GLY A 323 20.43 1.50 -14.44
C GLY A 323 21.25 0.93 -13.29
N ARG A 324 20.63 0.38 -12.23
CA ARG A 324 21.36 -0.40 -11.22
C ARG A 324 21.98 -1.65 -11.80
N HIS A 325 21.28 -2.33 -12.72
CA HIS A 325 21.81 -3.51 -13.39
C HIS A 325 22.98 -3.16 -14.31
N LEU A 326 22.82 -2.14 -15.18
CA LEU A 326 23.92 -1.66 -16.04
C LEU A 326 25.11 -1.19 -15.21
N LEU A 327 24.88 -0.43 -14.12
CA LEU A 327 25.94 -0.02 -13.21
C LEU A 327 26.70 -1.24 -12.68
N GLY A 328 26.00 -2.28 -12.20
CA GLY A 328 26.62 -3.53 -11.75
C GLY A 328 27.47 -4.21 -12.82
N VAL A 329 26.95 -4.34 -14.05
CA VAL A 329 27.69 -4.89 -15.21
C VAL A 329 28.97 -4.10 -15.46
N ARG A 330 28.87 -2.77 -15.47
CA ARG A 330 30.02 -1.89 -15.72
C ARG A 330 31.05 -1.94 -14.59
N ARG A 331 30.62 -2.00 -13.32
CA ARG A 331 31.51 -2.18 -12.16
C ARG A 331 32.31 -3.49 -12.22
N GLN A 332 31.76 -4.52 -12.85
CA GLN A 332 32.42 -5.82 -13.10
C GLN A 332 33.26 -5.85 -14.40
N GLY A 333 33.31 -4.74 -15.14
CA GLY A 333 34.07 -4.64 -16.40
C GLY A 333 33.33 -5.16 -17.64
N GLY A 334 32.02 -5.42 -17.55
CA GLY A 334 31.22 -5.88 -18.69
C GLY A 334 30.96 -4.80 -19.76
N ASP A 335 30.63 -5.23 -20.97
CA ASP A 335 30.27 -4.35 -22.10
C ASP A 335 28.81 -3.87 -21.99
N PRO A 336 28.54 -2.55 -22.02
CA PRO A 336 27.18 -2.03 -22.10
C PRO A 336 26.37 -2.54 -23.30
N ASN A 337 27.00 -2.91 -24.41
CA ASN A 337 26.30 -3.41 -25.60
C ASN A 337 25.70 -4.80 -25.36
N ASP A 338 26.44 -5.70 -24.71
CA ASP A 338 25.95 -7.03 -24.33
C ASP A 338 24.79 -6.93 -23.33
N TRP A 339 24.89 -5.99 -22.39
CA TRP A 339 23.79 -5.68 -21.48
C TRP A 339 22.53 -5.22 -22.22
N GLU A 340 22.68 -4.35 -23.22
CA GLU A 340 21.53 -3.85 -23.98
C GLU A 340 20.81 -4.98 -24.73
N ILE A 341 21.57 -5.90 -25.33
CA ILE A 341 21.02 -7.09 -26.00
C ILE A 341 20.24 -7.95 -24.99
N ALA A 342 20.84 -8.24 -23.83
CA ALA A 342 20.20 -9.03 -22.78
C ALA A 342 18.91 -8.35 -22.26
N ALA A 343 18.94 -7.04 -22.03
CA ALA A 343 17.78 -6.28 -21.55
C ALA A 343 16.61 -6.31 -22.55
N ARG A 344 16.89 -6.33 -23.86
CA ARG A 344 15.86 -6.44 -24.91
C ARG A 344 15.23 -7.83 -24.98
N LEU A 345 15.95 -8.88 -24.59
CA LEU A 345 15.46 -10.26 -24.59
C LEU A 345 14.62 -10.59 -23.35
N ASP A 346 14.72 -9.79 -22.29
CA ASP A 346 14.00 -9.99 -21.02
C ASP A 346 12.48 -9.76 -21.13
N GLY A 347 12.00 -9.16 -22.23
CA GLY A 347 10.57 -8.97 -22.51
C GLY A 347 9.88 -7.89 -21.67
N ALA A 348 10.59 -7.26 -20.73
CA ALA A 348 10.08 -6.19 -19.85
C ALA A 348 10.10 -4.79 -20.48
N LEU A 349 10.68 -4.65 -21.68
CA LEU A 349 10.84 -3.36 -22.37
C LEU A 349 9.75 -3.13 -23.43
N PRO A 350 9.39 -1.86 -23.70
CA PRO A 350 8.46 -1.53 -24.78
C PRO A 350 9.04 -1.92 -26.15
N PRO A 351 8.20 -2.21 -27.15
CA PRO A 351 8.66 -2.72 -28.44
C PRO A 351 9.44 -1.67 -29.25
N GLY A 352 10.44 -2.13 -30.02
CA GLY A 352 11.15 -1.34 -31.02
C GLY A 352 11.87 -0.11 -30.45
N GLU A 353 11.76 1.03 -31.15
CA GLU A 353 12.46 2.29 -30.83
C GLU A 353 12.14 2.88 -29.46
N LEU A 354 10.96 2.54 -28.90
CA LEU A 354 10.56 3.00 -27.57
C LEU A 354 11.53 2.50 -26.49
N SER A 355 12.03 1.26 -26.63
CA SER A 355 13.07 0.75 -25.72
C SER A 355 14.43 1.41 -25.97
N THR A 356 14.76 1.75 -27.21
CA THR A 356 16.05 2.36 -27.56
C THR A 356 16.24 3.69 -26.84
N ALA A 357 15.23 4.55 -26.78
CA ALA A 357 15.30 5.82 -26.06
C ALA A 357 15.53 5.62 -24.55
N ALA A 358 14.81 4.68 -23.93
CA ALA A 358 14.94 4.37 -22.50
C ALA A 358 16.32 3.79 -22.16
N LEU A 359 16.80 2.82 -22.95
CA LEU A 359 18.12 2.21 -22.77
C LEU A 359 19.24 3.23 -22.99
N SER A 360 19.12 4.08 -24.02
CA SER A 360 20.07 5.17 -24.29
C SER A 360 20.13 6.17 -23.14
N GLY A 361 18.97 6.54 -22.57
CA GLY A 361 18.92 7.39 -21.38
C GLY A 361 19.67 6.78 -20.18
N VAL A 362 19.44 5.49 -19.90
CA VAL A 362 20.15 4.77 -18.84
C VAL A 362 21.66 4.69 -19.12
N ARG A 363 22.07 4.40 -20.37
CA ARG A 363 23.48 4.38 -20.78
C ARG A 363 24.15 5.74 -20.57
N ASN A 364 23.49 6.83 -20.97
CA ASN A 364 24.01 8.18 -20.78
C ASN A 364 24.17 8.51 -19.30
N GLU A 365 23.21 8.13 -18.45
CA GLU A 365 23.32 8.34 -17.00
C GLU A 365 24.46 7.53 -16.37
N VAL A 366 24.69 6.29 -16.79
CA VAL A 366 25.84 5.50 -16.30
C VAL A 366 27.16 6.06 -16.82
N ALA A 367 27.22 6.50 -18.08
CA ALA A 367 28.40 7.15 -18.65
C ALA A 367 28.77 8.46 -17.92
N LEU A 368 27.77 9.20 -17.44
CA LEU A 368 28.00 10.34 -16.55
C LEU A 368 28.66 9.89 -15.24
N LEU A 369 28.17 8.82 -14.59
CA LEU A 369 28.81 8.28 -13.39
C LEU A 369 30.26 7.81 -13.64
N GLU A 370 30.54 7.25 -14.82
CA GLU A 370 31.89 6.91 -15.28
C GLU A 370 32.78 8.14 -15.38
N ALA A 371 32.31 9.20 -16.06
CA ALA A 371 33.02 10.47 -16.13
C ALA A 371 33.24 11.10 -14.74
N GLY A 372 32.31 10.90 -13.80
CA GLY A 372 32.47 11.28 -12.41
C GLY A 372 33.59 10.53 -11.69
N ALA A 373 33.77 9.23 -11.98
CA ALA A 373 34.88 8.45 -11.45
C ALA A 373 36.23 8.88 -12.07
N ASP A 374 36.24 9.13 -13.38
CA ASP A 374 37.42 9.62 -14.10
C ASP A 374 37.88 10.97 -13.56
N ALA A 375 36.95 11.88 -13.27
CA ALA A 375 37.24 13.18 -12.66
C ALA A 375 37.95 13.06 -11.29
N TRP A 376 37.69 11.97 -10.57
CA TRP A 376 38.34 11.65 -9.29
C TRP A 376 39.60 10.79 -9.44
N SER A 377 39.99 10.47 -10.69
CA SER A 377 41.08 9.55 -11.02
C SER A 377 40.94 8.20 -10.32
N VAL A 378 39.70 7.70 -10.21
CA VAL A 378 39.41 6.37 -9.65
C VAL A 378 38.89 5.42 -10.73
N PRO A 379 39.32 4.15 -10.74
CA PRO A 379 38.81 3.17 -11.68
C PRO A 379 37.31 2.95 -11.47
N PHE A 380 36.55 2.99 -12.57
CA PHE A 380 35.13 2.67 -12.51
C PHE A 380 34.89 1.17 -12.28
N ALA A 381 35.77 0.31 -12.80
CA ALA A 381 35.70 -1.14 -12.65
C ALA A 381 37.01 -1.69 -12.10
N GLY A 382 36.94 -2.74 -11.29
CA GLY A 382 38.12 -3.32 -10.64
C GLY A 382 38.62 -2.46 -9.48
N GLY A 383 38.48 -2.99 -8.27
CA GLY A 383 39.04 -2.41 -7.04
C GLY A 383 39.43 -3.54 -6.10
N THR A 384 40.31 -3.25 -5.14
CA THR A 384 40.68 -4.24 -4.12
C THR A 384 39.61 -4.30 -3.04
N GLU A 385 39.67 -5.36 -2.24
CA GLU A 385 38.81 -5.55 -1.07
C GLU A 385 39.68 -5.70 0.17
N THR A 386 39.24 -5.11 1.28
CA THR A 386 39.88 -5.24 2.58
C THR A 386 38.90 -5.85 3.56
N MET A 387 39.32 -6.92 4.23
CA MET A 387 38.55 -7.57 5.30
C MET A 387 38.75 -6.80 6.61
N ILE A 388 37.64 -6.46 7.26
CA ILE A 388 37.61 -5.86 8.59
C ILE A 388 37.37 -6.97 9.61
N ASP A 389 38.26 -7.10 10.59
CA ASP A 389 38.07 -7.93 11.79
C ASP A 389 38.81 -7.28 12.95
N GLN A 390 38.09 -6.47 13.72
CA GLN A 390 38.65 -5.68 14.82
C GLN A 390 37.76 -5.70 16.05
N THR A 391 38.36 -5.52 17.22
CA THR A 391 37.62 -5.38 18.49
C THR A 391 37.60 -3.91 18.92
N MET A 392 36.42 -3.42 19.28
CA MET A 392 36.19 -2.08 19.82
C MET A 392 35.51 -2.14 21.16
N PHE A 393 35.74 -1.12 21.98
CA PHE A 393 35.12 -0.99 23.29
C PHE A 393 34.09 0.11 23.22
N VAL A 394 32.83 -0.23 23.41
CA VAL A 394 31.70 0.70 23.30
C VAL A 394 30.95 0.70 24.62
N SER A 395 30.73 1.90 25.18
CA SER A 395 29.87 2.09 26.34
C SER A 395 28.43 2.30 25.87
N PHE A 396 27.49 1.63 26.52
CA PHE A 396 26.06 1.82 26.32
C PHE A 396 25.45 2.39 27.59
N ASP A 397 24.74 3.52 27.50
CA ASP A 397 23.91 4.06 28.59
C ASP A 397 24.60 4.18 29.96
N GLY A 398 25.85 4.65 29.97
CA GLY A 398 26.61 4.87 31.20
C GLY A 398 27.18 3.60 31.84
N THR A 399 27.11 2.45 31.16
CA THR A 399 27.79 1.21 31.55
C THR A 399 29.25 1.21 31.13
N ASP A 400 30.06 0.35 31.76
CA ASP A 400 31.45 0.13 31.36
C ASP A 400 31.53 -0.31 29.89
N ALA A 401 32.60 0.13 29.20
CA ALA A 401 32.77 -0.18 27.79
C ALA A 401 32.93 -1.69 27.58
N ALA A 402 32.03 -2.28 26.79
CA ALA A 402 32.04 -3.70 26.47
C ALA A 402 32.80 -3.95 25.15
N PRO A 403 33.53 -5.08 25.03
CA PRO A 403 34.19 -5.45 23.80
C PRO A 403 33.17 -5.94 22.76
N ILE A 404 33.24 -5.38 21.55
CA ILE A 404 32.41 -5.72 20.40
C ILE A 404 33.33 -6.06 19.24
N ARG A 405 33.10 -7.22 18.63
CA ARG A 405 33.82 -7.64 17.43
C ARG A 405 33.11 -7.11 16.18
N LEU A 406 33.78 -6.20 15.46
CA LEU A 406 33.33 -5.67 14.18
C LEU A 406 33.91 -6.51 13.04
N ARG A 407 33.05 -7.05 12.19
CA ARG A 407 33.44 -7.82 11.00
C ARG A 407 32.82 -7.27 9.72
N GLY A 408 33.45 -7.53 8.58
CA GLY A 408 32.87 -7.23 7.27
C GLY A 408 33.93 -7.07 6.20
N THR A 409 33.51 -6.66 5.01
CA THR A 409 34.43 -6.43 3.90
C THR A 409 34.14 -5.06 3.29
N VAL A 410 35.18 -4.26 3.10
CA VAL A 410 35.07 -3.04 2.29
C VAL A 410 35.65 -3.34 0.92
N SER A 411 34.76 -3.47 -0.06
CA SER A 411 35.10 -3.64 -1.48
C SER A 411 35.33 -2.31 -2.18
N ASN A 412 35.83 -2.37 -3.42
CA ASN A 412 35.94 -1.21 -4.32
C ASN A 412 36.94 -0.14 -3.87
N ILE A 413 38.08 -0.58 -3.36
CA ILE A 413 39.18 0.30 -2.98
C ILE A 413 40.06 0.56 -4.20
N ALA A 414 40.26 1.85 -4.50
CA ALA A 414 41.12 2.35 -5.55
C ALA A 414 42.42 2.92 -4.97
N GLN A 415 43.54 2.73 -5.66
CA GLN A 415 44.81 3.38 -5.32
C GLN A 415 44.92 4.70 -6.07
N ARG A 416 44.96 5.83 -5.36
CA ARG A 416 45.20 7.17 -5.92
C ARG A 416 46.53 7.72 -5.42
N THR A 417 47.01 8.78 -6.06
CA THR A 417 48.18 9.55 -5.63
C THR A 417 48.02 10.10 -4.20
N SER A 418 46.79 10.41 -3.79
CA SER A 418 46.43 10.93 -2.47
C SER A 418 46.21 9.84 -1.41
N GLY A 419 46.36 8.56 -1.75
CA GLY A 419 46.14 7.42 -0.85
C GLY A 419 45.02 6.47 -1.31
N PRO A 420 44.81 5.35 -0.60
CA PRO A 420 43.75 4.42 -0.92
C PRO A 420 42.37 5.04 -0.67
N THR A 421 41.47 4.87 -1.64
CA THR A 421 40.16 5.53 -1.66
C THR A 421 39.05 4.52 -1.86
N VAL A 422 38.05 4.52 -0.97
CA VAL A 422 36.82 3.73 -1.14
C VAL A 422 35.91 4.40 -2.17
N VAL A 423 35.53 3.68 -3.22
CA VAL A 423 34.69 4.22 -4.30
C VAL A 423 33.27 3.68 -4.18
N ARG A 424 32.31 4.56 -3.85
CA ARG A 424 30.88 4.22 -3.78
C ARG A 424 30.12 4.88 -4.93
N VAL A 425 29.60 4.09 -5.85
CA VAL A 425 28.81 4.58 -7.00
C VAL A 425 27.35 4.14 -6.84
N ASN A 426 26.40 5.07 -6.95
CA ASN A 426 24.97 4.80 -6.78
C ASN A 426 24.15 5.30 -7.99
N PHE A 427 23.34 4.43 -8.60
CA PHE A 427 22.39 4.81 -9.66
C PHE A 427 21.10 5.40 -9.08
N THR A 428 21.23 6.38 -8.20
CA THR A 428 20.11 7.10 -7.58
C THR A 428 20.55 8.53 -7.31
N LYS A 429 19.58 9.44 -7.11
CA LYS A 429 19.90 10.80 -6.65
C LYS A 429 20.68 10.76 -5.34
N GLU A 430 21.56 11.74 -5.13
CA GLU A 430 22.32 11.88 -3.90
C GLU A 430 21.40 11.85 -2.66
N ARG A 431 21.90 11.19 -1.60
CA ARG A 431 21.22 11.02 -0.33
C ARG A 431 22.19 11.27 0.83
N PRO A 432 21.76 11.92 1.93
CA PRO A 432 22.60 12.14 3.10
C PRO A 432 23.20 10.83 3.67
N SER A 433 22.42 9.76 3.74
CA SER A 433 22.83 8.42 4.20
C SER A 433 24.01 7.84 3.42
N PHE A 434 24.23 8.22 2.15
CA PHE A 434 25.38 7.73 1.39
C PHE A 434 26.71 8.25 1.97
N ARG A 435 26.73 9.49 2.47
CA ARG A 435 27.88 10.09 3.12
C ARG A 435 28.13 9.48 4.50
N LEU A 436 27.06 9.25 5.28
CA LEU A 436 27.16 8.53 6.56
C LEU A 436 27.70 7.10 6.36
N ALA A 437 27.15 6.34 5.42
CA ALA A 437 27.61 4.99 5.13
C ALA A 437 29.08 4.95 4.65
N ALA A 438 29.51 5.94 3.85
CA ALA A 438 30.90 6.08 3.44
C ALA A 438 31.81 6.40 4.63
N ALA A 439 31.40 7.32 5.51
CA ALA A 439 32.14 7.68 6.72
C ALA A 439 32.31 6.49 7.69
N VAL A 440 31.29 5.65 7.84
CA VAL A 440 31.36 4.43 8.68
C VAL A 440 32.37 3.42 8.11
N GLN A 441 32.37 3.18 6.80
CA GLN A 441 33.37 2.32 6.16
C GLN A 441 34.78 2.89 6.27
N LEU A 442 34.91 4.20 6.07
CA LEU A 442 36.18 4.91 6.19
C LEU A 442 36.75 4.80 7.60
N ALA A 443 35.92 4.99 8.62
CA ALA A 443 36.29 4.79 10.01
C ALA A 443 36.74 3.36 10.33
N ALA A 444 36.04 2.35 9.77
CA ALA A 444 36.42 0.95 9.95
C ALA A 444 37.81 0.65 9.37
N LEU A 445 38.11 1.15 8.16
CA LEU A 445 39.41 0.99 7.50
C LEU A 445 40.52 1.72 8.22
N GLN A 446 40.29 2.98 8.60
CA GLN A 446 41.29 3.79 9.31
C GLN A 446 41.68 3.17 10.66
N ARG A 447 40.73 2.57 11.38
CA ARG A 447 41.02 1.90 12.65
C ARG A 447 41.82 0.60 12.46
N GLN A 448 41.57 -0.13 11.36
CA GLN A 448 42.30 -1.36 11.02
C GLN A 448 43.75 -1.07 10.61
N GLU A 449 43.97 0.02 9.85
CA GLU A 449 45.29 0.48 9.40
C GLU A 449 45.49 1.97 9.74
N PRO A 450 45.90 2.28 11.00
CA PRO A 450 45.99 3.65 11.50
C PRO A 450 46.96 4.57 10.76
N ASP A 451 48.02 4.00 10.18
CA ASP A 451 49.07 4.75 9.48
C ASP A 451 48.71 5.08 8.01
N THR A 452 47.62 4.51 7.50
CA THR A 452 47.18 4.70 6.12
C THR A 452 46.23 5.90 6.04
N ASP A 453 46.47 6.84 5.10
CA ASP A 453 45.57 7.98 4.83
C ASP A 453 44.41 7.54 3.93
N TRP A 454 43.39 6.98 4.54
CA TRP A 454 42.20 6.55 3.81
C TRP A 454 41.33 7.74 3.42
N SER A 455 40.72 7.66 2.23
CA SER A 455 39.63 8.54 1.84
C SER A 455 38.47 7.77 1.22
N ALA A 456 37.34 8.43 1.01
CA ALA A 456 36.20 7.86 0.31
C ALA A 456 35.65 8.86 -0.71
N VAL A 457 35.11 8.36 -1.81
CA VAL A 457 34.35 9.15 -2.77
C VAL A 457 32.98 8.52 -2.99
N VAL A 458 31.94 9.34 -2.86
CA VAL A 458 30.56 8.97 -3.17
C VAL A 458 30.20 9.64 -4.49
N ILE A 459 29.81 8.82 -5.48
CA ILE A 459 29.39 9.25 -6.82
C ILE A 459 27.94 8.82 -6.99
N SER A 460 27.06 9.77 -7.31
CA SER A 460 25.63 9.52 -7.46
C SER A 460 25.03 10.39 -8.55
N ARG A 461 23.77 10.12 -8.92
CA ARG A 461 23.08 10.95 -9.89
C ARG A 461 22.81 12.33 -9.30
N GLY A 462 23.15 13.39 -10.03
CA GLY A 462 22.85 14.77 -9.68
C GLY A 462 21.52 15.24 -10.27
N ALA A 463 21.19 16.51 -10.02
CA ALA A 463 20.08 17.19 -10.68
C ALA A 463 20.41 17.50 -12.15
N TYR A 464 19.38 17.56 -13.00
CA TYR A 464 19.47 18.01 -14.39
C TYR A 464 20.56 17.30 -15.24
N GLY A 465 20.69 15.98 -15.10
CA GLY A 465 21.67 15.21 -15.89
C GLY A 465 23.12 15.47 -15.52
N LYS A 466 23.39 15.98 -14.31
CA LYS A 466 24.73 16.09 -13.75
C LYS A 466 25.05 14.89 -12.86
N VAL A 467 26.31 14.79 -12.47
CA VAL A 467 26.79 13.86 -11.44
C VAL A 467 26.98 14.64 -10.15
N ALA A 468 26.60 14.04 -9.03
CA ALA A 468 26.93 14.53 -7.70
C ALA A 468 28.08 13.70 -7.14
N THR A 469 29.18 14.36 -6.76
CA THR A 469 30.35 13.71 -6.16
C THR A 469 30.69 14.35 -4.82
N SER A 470 30.96 13.53 -3.81
CA SER A 470 31.39 13.97 -2.49
C SER A 470 32.61 13.18 -2.03
N GLY A 471 33.72 13.85 -1.78
CA GLY A 471 34.92 13.25 -1.19
C GLY A 471 34.96 13.44 0.32
N LEU A 472 35.39 12.40 1.03
CA LEU A 472 35.47 12.36 2.48
C LEU A 472 36.86 11.89 2.93
N ARG A 473 37.40 12.55 3.96
CA ARG A 473 38.57 12.09 4.73
C ARG A 473 38.26 12.25 6.21
N LEU A 474 38.87 11.43 7.07
CA LEU A 474 38.80 11.62 8.52
C LEU A 474 39.72 12.77 8.94
N ARG A 475 39.20 13.66 9.78
CA ARG A 475 39.87 14.89 10.18
C ARG A 475 41.17 14.62 10.96
N GLY A 476 42.17 15.48 10.73
CA GLY A 476 43.43 15.48 11.45
C GLY A 476 44.37 14.35 11.03
N GLU A 477 45.41 14.10 11.82
CA GLU A 477 46.44 13.07 11.59
C GLU A 477 46.72 12.27 12.87
N GLY A 478 47.30 11.08 12.72
CA GLY A 478 47.69 10.22 13.84
C GLY A 478 46.54 9.92 14.81
N ASN A 479 46.74 10.21 16.10
CA ASN A 479 45.77 9.91 17.14
C ASN A 479 44.41 10.61 16.95
N LEU A 480 44.40 11.86 16.47
CA LEU A 480 43.14 12.59 16.24
C LEU A 480 42.27 11.88 15.20
N ARG A 481 42.90 11.33 14.17
CA ARG A 481 42.19 10.60 13.11
C ARG A 481 41.61 9.29 13.63
N LEU A 482 42.36 8.58 14.47
CA LEU A 482 41.90 7.37 15.14
C LEU A 482 40.74 7.66 16.12
N GLU A 483 40.79 8.78 16.84
CA GLU A 483 39.69 9.25 17.68
C GLU A 483 38.42 9.53 16.87
N CYS A 484 38.54 10.24 15.74
CA CYS A 484 37.43 10.48 14.81
C CYS A 484 36.82 9.17 14.28
N ALA A 485 37.67 8.21 13.89
CA ALA A 485 37.22 6.88 13.48
C ALA A 485 36.45 6.16 14.60
N ASN A 486 36.98 6.21 15.82
CA ASN A 486 36.35 5.58 16.99
C ASN A 486 35.00 6.22 17.33
N GLN A 487 34.88 7.54 17.21
CA GLN A 487 33.62 8.25 17.46
C GLN A 487 32.53 7.83 16.47
N LEU A 488 32.83 7.78 15.16
CA LEU A 488 31.87 7.35 14.13
C LEU A 488 31.43 5.89 14.29
N LEU A 489 32.36 4.99 14.59
CA LEU A 489 32.03 3.58 14.82
C LEU A 489 31.21 3.40 16.10
N THR A 490 31.58 4.09 17.18
CA THR A 490 30.84 4.07 18.46
C THR A 490 29.42 4.57 18.27
N MET A 491 29.25 5.70 17.58
CA MET A 491 27.94 6.26 17.26
C MET A 491 27.09 5.27 16.46
N SER A 492 27.68 4.61 15.46
CA SER A 492 26.94 3.68 14.59
C SER A 492 26.50 2.43 15.36
N VAL A 493 27.34 1.93 16.26
CA VAL A 493 27.04 0.79 17.14
C VAL A 493 25.96 1.15 18.16
N GLN A 494 26.05 2.33 18.78
CA GLN A 494 25.02 2.83 19.70
C GLN A 494 23.67 3.03 18.99
N LEU A 495 23.69 3.57 17.77
CA LEU A 495 22.49 3.70 16.95
C LEU A 495 21.90 2.33 16.58
N LEU A 496 22.75 1.34 16.26
CA LEU A 496 22.32 -0.05 16.03
C LEU A 496 21.67 -0.67 17.27
N ALA A 497 22.30 -0.51 18.44
CA ALA A 497 21.74 -1.00 19.70
C ALA A 497 20.37 -0.40 19.97
N TRP A 498 20.23 0.92 19.80
CA TRP A 498 18.95 1.60 19.98
C TRP A 498 17.90 1.14 18.96
N ALA A 499 18.27 1.01 17.68
CA ALA A 499 17.39 0.48 16.63
C ALA A 499 17.03 -1.00 16.81
N GLN A 500 17.66 -1.74 17.72
CA GLN A 500 17.22 -3.08 18.13
C GLN A 500 16.32 -3.06 19.37
N CYS A 501 16.14 -1.92 20.01
CA CYS A 501 15.33 -1.76 21.21
C CYS A 501 14.09 -0.94 20.95
N ASP A 502 14.14 0.05 20.06
CA ASP A 502 13.03 1.00 19.87
C ASP A 502 13.00 1.55 18.44
N ALA A 503 11.88 2.16 18.08
CA ALA A 503 11.73 2.93 16.85
C ALA A 503 12.50 4.26 16.97
N VAL A 504 13.68 4.32 16.37
CA VAL A 504 14.52 5.53 16.36
C VAL A 504 13.95 6.56 15.38
N PRO A 505 13.63 7.80 15.82
CA PRO A 505 13.11 8.86 14.94
C PRO A 505 14.25 9.53 14.14
N PHE A 506 14.99 8.71 13.39
CA PHE A 506 16.09 9.13 12.52
C PHE A 506 15.81 8.68 11.08
N PHE A 507 15.93 9.62 10.15
CA PHE A 507 15.51 9.50 8.76
C PHE A 507 16.60 10.03 7.83
N ASP A 508 16.60 9.60 6.57
CA ASP A 508 17.65 9.95 5.62
C ASP A 508 17.69 11.46 5.32
N ARG A 509 16.59 12.03 4.83
CA ARG A 509 16.54 13.45 4.44
C ARG A 509 16.07 14.35 5.56
N THR A 510 15.07 13.91 6.32
CA THR A 510 14.43 14.69 7.37
C THR A 510 15.41 14.99 8.49
N SER A 511 16.17 14.00 8.98
CA SER A 511 17.16 14.25 10.03
C SER A 511 18.32 15.11 9.57
N ALA A 512 18.74 15.03 8.30
CA ALA A 512 19.75 15.94 7.76
C ALA A 512 19.26 17.39 7.73
N ALA A 513 18.01 17.63 7.30
CA ALA A 513 17.41 18.96 7.30
C ALA A 513 17.19 19.51 8.73
N LEU A 514 16.79 18.65 9.67
CA LEU A 514 16.63 19.00 11.09
C LEU A 514 17.95 19.38 11.75
N ALA A 515 19.05 18.68 11.44
CA ALA A 515 20.36 18.94 12.05
C ALA A 515 20.88 20.37 11.77
N VAL A 516 20.63 20.88 10.56
CA VAL A 516 20.98 22.26 10.18
C VAL A 516 19.85 23.28 10.43
N ARG A 517 18.76 22.86 11.09
CA ARG A 517 17.57 23.68 11.39
C ARG A 517 16.91 24.32 10.16
N ALA A 518 17.01 23.66 9.00
CA ALA A 518 16.39 24.10 7.74
C ALA A 518 14.91 23.67 7.65
N TYR A 519 14.07 24.18 8.55
CA TYR A 519 12.68 23.71 8.72
C TYR A 519 11.78 23.88 7.48
N GLY A 520 12.07 24.85 6.61
CA GLY A 520 11.28 25.07 5.38
C GLY A 520 11.32 23.90 4.40
N GLY A 521 12.41 23.11 4.38
CA GLY A 521 12.56 21.93 3.52
C GLY A 521 12.08 20.62 4.15
N VAL A 522 11.75 20.63 5.44
CA VAL A 522 11.41 19.40 6.19
C VAL A 522 10.15 18.70 5.66
N PRO A 523 9.04 19.39 5.31
CA PRO A 523 7.86 18.70 4.77
C PRO A 523 8.17 17.86 3.53
N GLY A 524 8.91 18.40 2.56
CA GLY A 524 9.31 17.64 1.37
C GLY A 524 10.33 16.53 1.66
N ALA A 525 11.13 16.67 2.72
CA ALA A 525 12.02 15.62 3.19
C ALA A 525 11.22 14.47 3.84
N ILE A 526 10.20 14.78 4.64
CA ILE A 526 9.27 13.82 5.24
C ILE A 526 8.58 13.02 4.14
N ASP A 527 7.99 13.69 3.14
CA ASP A 527 7.33 13.03 2.02
C ASP A 527 8.27 12.04 1.32
N SER A 528 9.54 12.43 1.15
CA SER A 528 10.54 11.57 0.52
C SER A 528 10.96 10.37 1.39
N ASP A 529 11.03 10.52 2.71
CA ASP A 529 11.40 9.45 3.63
C ASP A 529 10.23 8.47 3.86
N LEU A 530 8.99 8.95 3.83
CA LEU A 530 7.77 8.13 3.91
C LEU A 530 7.51 7.27 2.67
N LEU A 531 8.22 7.50 1.56
CA LEU A 531 8.25 6.56 0.43
C LEU A 531 8.89 5.22 0.82
N ASP A 532 9.73 5.18 1.87
CA ASP A 532 10.22 3.92 2.44
C ASP A 532 9.13 3.29 3.32
N ARG A 533 8.71 2.09 2.96
CA ARG A 533 7.60 1.38 3.64
C ARG A 533 7.87 1.08 5.12
N HIS A 534 9.13 0.90 5.51
CA HIS A 534 9.49 0.64 6.91
C HIS A 534 9.32 1.91 7.73
N CYS A 535 9.72 3.06 7.17
CA CYS A 535 9.45 4.36 7.77
C CYS A 535 7.95 4.63 7.85
N SER A 536 7.21 4.46 6.75
CA SER A 536 5.76 4.69 6.74
C SER A 536 4.99 3.81 7.72
N LEU A 537 5.39 2.54 7.91
CA LEU A 537 4.73 1.63 8.85
C LEU A 537 4.92 2.06 10.32
N LEU A 538 6.12 2.49 10.70
CA LEU A 538 6.40 2.96 12.07
C LEU A 538 5.87 4.38 12.31
N TRP A 539 5.83 5.21 11.27
CA TRP A 539 5.56 6.64 11.36
C TRP A 539 4.46 7.10 10.38
N PRO A 540 3.22 6.57 10.48
CA PRO A 540 2.18 6.79 9.47
C PRO A 540 1.64 8.23 9.43
N GLU A 541 1.72 8.97 10.53
CA GLU A 541 1.23 10.36 10.67
C GLU A 541 2.38 11.33 10.94
N LEU A 542 3.55 11.09 10.33
CA LEU A 542 4.74 11.91 10.56
C LEU A 542 4.53 13.34 10.03
N SER A 543 4.71 14.32 10.92
CA SER A 543 4.65 15.74 10.58
C SER A 543 5.78 16.51 11.25
N LEU A 544 6.08 17.71 10.78
CA LEU A 544 7.07 18.57 11.45
C LEU A 544 6.65 18.86 12.90
N GLU A 545 5.36 19.10 13.15
CA GLU A 545 4.85 19.35 14.50
C GLU A 545 5.04 18.14 15.41
N SER A 546 4.70 16.93 14.95
CA SER A 546 4.91 15.71 15.73
C SER A 546 6.39 15.46 16.02
N LEU A 547 7.28 15.70 15.06
CA LEU A 547 8.73 15.56 15.23
C LEU A 547 9.32 16.55 16.23
N LEU A 548 8.78 17.77 16.31
CA LEU A 548 9.26 18.81 17.22
C LEU A 548 8.69 18.67 18.64
N THR A 549 7.54 18.01 18.78
CA THR A 549 6.83 17.86 20.06
C THR A 549 7.12 16.53 20.77
N ASP A 550 7.59 15.50 20.06
CA ASP A 550 7.96 14.21 20.64
C ASP A 550 9.18 14.33 21.59
N PRO A 551 9.00 14.23 22.91
CA PRO A 551 10.04 14.55 23.90
C PRO A 551 11.05 13.42 24.06
N VAL A 552 12.33 13.75 24.33
CA VAL A 552 13.34 12.75 24.72
C VAL A 552 12.84 11.94 25.91
N LEU A 553 12.81 10.61 25.74
CA LEU A 553 12.31 9.67 26.74
C LEU A 553 13.43 9.24 27.69
N ALA A 554 13.07 8.81 28.90
CA ALA A 554 14.03 8.27 29.86
C ALA A 554 14.70 6.96 29.38
N THR A 555 14.06 6.27 28.42
CA THR A 555 14.57 5.06 27.77
C THR A 555 15.47 5.35 26.57
N ASP A 556 15.60 6.61 26.16
CA ASP A 556 16.48 6.98 25.05
C ASP A 556 17.95 7.00 25.49
N PRO A 557 18.90 6.79 24.55
CA PRO A 557 20.32 6.73 24.87
C PRO A 557 20.80 7.93 25.70
N HIS A 558 21.67 7.68 26.67
CA HIS A 558 22.17 8.72 27.58
C HIS A 558 22.82 9.91 26.84
N VAL A 559 23.39 9.67 25.66
CA VAL A 559 23.99 10.72 24.80
C VAL A 559 22.97 11.77 24.32
N LEU A 560 21.67 11.44 24.34
CA LEU A 560 20.58 12.34 23.95
C LEU A 560 19.96 13.09 25.12
N GLN A 561 20.24 12.66 26.35
CA GLN A 561 19.70 13.30 27.54
C GLN A 561 20.24 14.75 27.64
N PRO A 562 19.38 15.72 27.99
CA PRO A 562 19.83 17.10 28.17
C PRO A 562 20.90 17.17 29.26
N GLY A 563 21.97 17.94 29.04
CA GLY A 563 22.93 18.27 30.10
C GLY A 563 22.30 19.14 31.20
N ASP A 564 23.05 19.46 32.25
CA ASP A 564 22.61 20.24 33.43
C ASP A 564 22.00 21.64 33.14
N ASP A 565 21.98 22.09 31.89
CA ASP A 565 21.21 23.25 31.43
C ASP A 565 19.71 22.93 31.42
N ALA A 566 19.14 22.91 32.62
CA ALA A 566 17.72 22.71 32.89
C ALA A 566 16.85 23.80 32.23
N GLY A 567 16.15 23.46 31.14
CA GLY A 567 15.09 24.33 30.65
C GLY A 567 14.49 24.05 29.26
N VAL A 568 15.17 23.31 28.39
CA VAL A 568 14.64 23.03 27.04
C VAL A 568 14.47 21.52 26.85
N THR A 569 13.23 21.04 26.99
CA THR A 569 12.86 19.68 26.55
C THR A 569 13.19 19.57 25.07
N ARG A 570 14.19 18.76 24.73
CA ARG A 570 14.58 18.53 23.33
C ARG A 570 13.63 17.51 22.72
N SER A 571 13.30 17.68 21.44
CA SER A 571 12.58 16.64 20.72
C SER A 571 13.51 15.47 20.41
N ARG A 572 12.99 14.23 20.41
CA ARG A 572 13.77 13.00 20.11
C ARG A 572 14.43 13.10 18.75
N ALA A 573 13.65 13.47 17.73
CA ALA A 573 14.10 13.59 16.36
C ALA A 573 15.21 14.64 16.20
N LEU A 574 15.09 15.79 16.88
CA LEU A 574 16.14 16.82 16.89
C LEU A 574 17.40 16.34 17.60
N ALA A 575 17.25 15.65 18.73
CA ALA A 575 18.38 15.16 19.52
C ALA A 575 19.19 14.12 18.74
N VAL A 576 18.55 13.10 18.16
CA VAL A 576 19.25 12.07 17.37
C VAL A 576 19.84 12.64 16.08
N ALA A 577 19.12 13.53 15.38
CA ALA A 577 19.64 14.20 14.20
C ALA A 577 20.89 15.03 14.53
N GLY A 578 20.84 15.83 15.59
CA GLY A 578 21.96 16.63 16.06
C GLY A 578 23.15 15.77 16.46
N TRP A 579 22.93 14.67 17.19
CA TRP A 579 24.00 13.77 17.62
C TRP A 579 24.71 13.10 16.44
N VAL A 580 23.96 12.49 15.52
CA VAL A 580 24.54 11.76 14.38
C VAL A 580 25.29 12.71 13.44
N TRP A 581 24.67 13.83 13.04
CA TRP A 581 25.28 14.77 12.11
C TRP A 581 26.41 15.59 12.73
N ALA A 582 26.33 15.97 14.01
CA ALA A 582 27.46 16.62 14.67
C ALA A 582 28.66 15.68 14.83
N THR A 583 28.43 14.39 15.09
CA THR A 583 29.52 13.38 15.11
C THR A 583 30.16 13.26 13.74
N TYR A 584 29.35 13.23 12.67
CA TYR A 584 29.84 13.22 11.30
C TYR A 584 30.66 14.48 10.96
N ASP A 585 30.13 15.68 11.23
CA ASP A 585 30.79 16.95 10.91
C ASP A 585 32.08 17.19 11.73
N ALA A 586 32.15 16.64 12.95
CA ALA A 586 33.36 16.69 13.77
C ALA A 586 34.45 15.74 13.26
N ALA A 587 34.07 14.54 12.81
CA ALA A 587 34.99 13.48 12.42
C ALA A 587 35.47 13.56 10.96
N ILE A 588 34.68 14.19 10.08
CA ILE A 588 34.91 14.20 8.64
C ILE A 588 35.32 15.59 8.16
N GLU A 589 36.21 15.61 7.16
CA GLU A 589 36.52 16.76 6.33
C GLU A 589 36.19 16.44 4.87
N ALA A 590 35.62 17.43 4.16
CA ALA A 590 35.34 17.30 2.74
C ALA A 590 36.65 17.50 1.95
N ILE A 591 36.89 16.64 0.97
CA ILE A 591 38.04 16.74 0.07
C ILE A 591 37.60 16.93 -1.38
N ASP A 592 38.47 17.47 -2.22
CA ASP A 592 38.29 17.52 -3.67
C ASP A 592 38.95 16.32 -4.39
N ALA A 593 38.90 16.34 -5.73
CA ALA A 593 39.47 15.32 -6.59
C ALA A 593 41.01 15.26 -6.55
N ASP A 594 41.68 16.30 -6.05
CA ASP A 594 43.13 16.30 -5.82
C ASP A 594 43.47 15.83 -4.39
N GLY A 595 42.45 15.66 -3.54
CA GLY A 595 42.60 15.25 -2.14
C GLY A 595 42.91 16.42 -1.21
N ALA A 596 42.75 17.66 -1.67
CA ALA A 596 42.86 18.84 -0.82
C ALA A 596 41.57 19.04 -0.02
N VAL A 597 41.71 19.50 1.23
CA VAL A 597 40.57 19.80 2.09
C VAL A 597 39.82 21.02 1.55
N VAL A 598 38.54 20.85 1.28
CA VAL A 598 37.66 21.93 0.82
C VAL A 598 36.99 22.54 2.04
N SER A 599 37.23 23.83 2.28
CA SER A 599 36.49 24.59 3.28
C SER A 599 35.00 24.51 2.96
N THR A 600 34.26 23.80 3.81
CA THR A 600 32.80 23.73 3.72
C THR A 600 32.25 25.10 4.14
N PRO A 601 31.51 25.83 3.29
CA PRO A 601 30.75 26.96 3.79
C PRO A 601 29.67 26.40 4.71
N LEU A 602 29.74 26.76 5.99
CA LEU A 602 28.58 26.72 6.88
C LEU A 602 27.46 27.49 6.17
N ALA A 603 26.29 26.85 6.11
CA ALA A 603 25.15 27.26 5.30
C ALA A 603 24.81 28.77 5.41
N ASP A 604 25.10 29.51 4.34
CA ASP A 604 24.36 30.70 3.94
C ASP A 604 23.88 30.46 2.50
N SER A 605 22.68 29.93 2.35
CA SER A 605 21.89 30.05 1.12
C SER A 605 20.55 30.65 1.50
N GLU A 606 20.57 31.98 1.69
CA GLU A 606 19.38 32.79 1.48
C GLU A 606 18.81 32.50 0.08
N GLY A 607 17.49 32.40 0.02
CA GLY A 607 16.74 32.07 -1.18
C GLY A 607 17.05 33.00 -2.34
N GLY A 608 17.45 32.41 -3.46
CA GLY A 608 17.26 33.02 -4.76
C GLY A 608 15.82 32.79 -5.19
N ASP A 609 14.96 33.77 -4.94
CA ASP A 609 13.73 33.97 -5.70
C ASP A 609 14.10 34.12 -7.19
N ALA A 610 13.52 33.27 -8.03
CA ALA A 610 13.40 33.50 -9.47
C ALA A 610 12.17 32.74 -10.00
N GLU A 611 11.08 33.50 -10.14
CA GLU A 611 9.83 33.31 -10.90
C GLU A 611 9.19 31.92 -11.02
#